data_AF-A0A259H0H2-F1
#
_entry.id   AF-A0A259H0H2-F1
#
_cell.length_a   1.000
_cell.length_b   1.000
_cell.length_c   1.000
_cell.angle_alpha   90.00
_cell.angle_beta   90.00
_cell.angle_gamma   90.00
#
_symmetry.space_group_name_H-M   'P 1'
#
loop_
_entity.id
_entity.type
_entity.pdbx_description
1 polymer ?
#
loop_
_entity_poly.entity_id
_entity_poly.type
_entity_poly.pdbx_seq_one_letter_code
_entity_poly.pdbx_strand_id
1 'polypeptide(L)'
;MRRRRDPAFAAGWEAALLHARAAAEQVLAERAIMGTTETIWYRGEAVGQRQRFDVRLLLAHLARLDARAAKASPAIHRLAEQFDDMLLALGEGEAPAEAACLPDPERERYIEECEGQALRRFHDENPEPDQDADDALWDLWGEVRDAMTAQARTRAEAEWDAETDARCARL
;
A
#
# COMPACT_ATOMS: atom_id res chain seq x y z
N MET A 1 33.29 -9.29 -26.90
CA MET A 1 32.46 -8.12 -27.28
C MET A 1 31.25 -8.53 -28.13
N ARG A 2 30.20 -9.14 -27.56
CA ARG A 2 28.96 -9.49 -28.31
C ARG A 2 27.65 -9.10 -27.59
N ARG A 3 27.69 -8.84 -26.27
CA ARG A 3 26.54 -8.41 -25.45
C ARG A 3 25.90 -7.07 -25.86
N ARG A 4 26.68 -6.14 -26.44
CA ARG A 4 26.19 -4.79 -26.79
C ARG A 4 25.43 -4.68 -28.12
N ARG A 5 25.30 -5.77 -28.90
CA ARG A 5 24.74 -5.74 -30.27
C ARG A 5 23.39 -6.44 -30.42
N ASP A 6 22.91 -7.14 -29.40
CA ASP A 6 21.59 -7.77 -29.41
C ASP A 6 20.59 -6.85 -28.68
N PRO A 7 19.62 -6.26 -29.39
CA PRO A 7 18.64 -5.35 -28.79
C PRO A 7 17.74 -6.03 -27.75
N ALA A 8 17.45 -7.32 -27.91
CA ALA A 8 16.65 -8.07 -26.94
C ALA A 8 17.45 -8.33 -25.65
N PHE A 9 18.73 -8.68 -25.77
CA PHE A 9 19.62 -8.79 -24.62
C PHE A 9 19.79 -7.44 -23.91
N ALA A 10 19.95 -6.35 -24.66
CA ALA A 10 20.08 -5.01 -24.08
C ALA A 10 18.83 -4.64 -23.27
N ALA A 11 17.64 -4.81 -23.85
CA ALA A 11 16.38 -4.55 -23.15
C ALA A 11 16.21 -5.46 -21.90
N GLY A 12 16.52 -6.76 -22.03
CA GLY A 12 16.48 -7.69 -20.91
C GLY A 12 17.49 -7.34 -19.81
N TRP A 13 18.67 -6.84 -20.17
CA TRP A 13 19.67 -6.40 -19.22
C TRP A 13 19.26 -5.12 -18.48
N GLU A 14 18.69 -4.14 -19.18
CA GLU A 14 18.14 -2.93 -18.55
C GLU A 14 16.99 -3.28 -17.58
N ALA A 15 16.09 -4.17 -18.00
CA ALA A 15 15.01 -4.66 -17.13
C ALA A 15 15.57 -5.40 -15.90
N ALA A 16 16.61 -6.22 -16.06
CA ALA A 16 17.26 -6.90 -14.96
C ALA A 16 17.93 -5.92 -13.97
N LEU A 17 18.57 -4.86 -14.46
CA LEU A 17 19.13 -3.81 -13.61
C LEU A 17 18.04 -3.06 -12.83
N LEU A 18 16.92 -2.73 -13.48
CA LEU A 18 15.78 -2.09 -12.83
C LEU A 18 15.17 -3.00 -11.75
N HIS A 19 15.04 -4.30 -12.04
CA HIS A 19 14.55 -5.29 -11.09
C HIS A 19 15.50 -5.45 -9.89
N ALA A 20 16.81 -5.56 -10.15
CA ALA A 20 17.83 -5.71 -9.12
C ALA A 20 17.96 -4.49 -8.19
N ARG A 21 17.50 -3.31 -8.63
CA ARG A 21 17.53 -2.07 -7.85
C ARG A 21 16.89 -2.21 -6.47
N ALA A 22 15.76 -2.90 -6.37
CA ALA A 22 15.05 -3.06 -5.09
C ALA A 22 15.90 -3.86 -4.08
N ALA A 23 16.50 -4.97 -4.52
CA ALA A 23 17.40 -5.77 -3.68
C ALA A 23 18.68 -5.01 -3.30
N ALA A 24 19.30 -4.31 -4.25
CA ALA A 24 20.50 -3.52 -4.01
C ALA A 24 20.23 -2.38 -3.01
N GLU A 25 19.05 -1.76 -3.08
CA GLU A 25 18.63 -0.72 -2.14
C GLU A 25 18.55 -1.24 -0.71
N GLN A 26 17.95 -2.42 -0.49
CA GLN A 26 17.84 -2.98 0.85
C GLN A 26 19.21 -3.24 1.48
N VAL A 27 20.15 -3.79 0.69
CA VAL A 27 21.55 -3.98 1.12
C VAL A 27 22.22 -2.65 1.45
N LEU A 28 21.98 -1.61 0.65
CA LEU A 28 22.53 -0.28 0.90
C LEU A 28 21.94 0.37 2.15
N ALA A 29 20.64 0.20 2.41
CA ALA A 29 19.98 0.68 3.62
C ALA A 29 20.55 -0.02 4.87
N GLU A 30 20.70 -1.34 4.82
CA GLU A 30 21.31 -2.12 5.91
C GLU A 30 22.73 -1.65 6.21
N ARG A 31 23.57 -1.47 5.18
CA ARG A 31 24.94 -0.94 5.34
C ARG A 31 24.97 0.51 5.83
N ALA A 32 23.97 1.31 5.49
CA ALA A 32 23.86 2.68 5.97
C ALA A 32 23.62 2.72 7.49
N ILE A 33 22.73 1.85 7.97
CA ILE A 33 22.26 1.82 9.36
C ILE A 33 23.22 1.03 10.24
N MET A 34 23.62 -0.16 9.80
CA MET A 34 24.44 -1.10 10.58
C MET A 34 25.94 -0.93 10.30
N GLY A 35 26.34 -0.22 9.25
CA GLY A 35 27.73 -0.13 8.79
C GLY A 35 28.20 -1.39 8.06
N THR A 36 29.48 -1.44 7.74
CA THR A 36 30.16 -2.60 7.16
C THR A 36 31.26 -3.11 8.09
N THR A 37 31.38 -4.42 8.25
CA THR A 37 32.45 -5.05 9.03
C THR A 37 33.76 -5.05 8.23
N GLU A 38 34.79 -4.41 8.77
CA GLU A 38 36.14 -4.42 8.24
C GLU A 38 37.05 -5.25 9.14
N THR A 39 37.81 -6.17 8.56
CA THR A 39 38.85 -6.90 9.28
C THR A 39 40.05 -5.99 9.53
N ILE A 40 40.51 -5.92 10.76
CA ILE A 40 41.73 -5.20 11.15
C ILE A 40 42.91 -6.14 10.92
N TRP A 41 43.85 -5.70 10.09
CA TRP A 41 45.07 -6.43 9.77
C TRP A 41 46.28 -5.79 10.45
N TYR A 42 47.13 -6.61 11.06
CA TYR A 42 48.40 -6.19 11.60
C TYR A 42 49.48 -7.21 11.24
N ARG A 43 50.54 -6.77 10.54
CA ARG A 43 51.64 -7.64 10.08
C ARG A 43 51.19 -8.89 9.29
N GLY A 44 50.09 -8.77 8.53
CA GLY A 44 49.56 -9.87 7.71
C GLY A 44 48.63 -10.82 8.46
N GLU A 45 48.40 -10.61 9.76
CA GLU A 45 47.45 -11.40 10.55
C GLU A 45 46.16 -10.61 10.80
N ALA A 46 45.02 -11.30 10.76
CA ALA A 46 43.73 -10.74 11.11
C ALA A 46 43.62 -10.65 12.63
N VAL A 47 43.70 -9.43 13.17
CA VAL A 47 43.76 -9.17 14.62
C VAL A 47 42.44 -8.74 15.22
N GLY A 48 41.40 -8.54 14.40
CA GLY A 48 40.07 -8.19 14.88
C GLY A 48 39.13 -7.70 13.80
N GLN A 49 37.99 -7.16 14.22
CA GLN A 49 36.99 -6.57 13.35
C GLN A 49 36.55 -5.21 13.89
N ARG A 50 36.20 -4.28 13.00
CA ARG A 50 35.52 -3.04 13.36
C ARG A 50 34.33 -2.81 12.44
N GLN A 51 33.35 -2.07 12.96
CA GLN A 51 32.26 -1.57 12.14
C GLN A 51 32.64 -0.21 11.56
N ARG A 52 32.55 -0.06 10.24
CA ARG A 52 32.73 1.21 9.53
C ARG A 52 31.38 1.72 9.05
N PHE A 53 31.02 2.92 9.47
CA PHE A 53 29.84 3.62 8.97
C PHE A 53 30.25 4.59 7.86
N ASP A 54 29.52 4.56 6.75
CA ASP A 54 29.69 5.52 5.66
C ASP A 54 28.61 6.60 5.76
N VAL A 55 29.01 7.79 6.22
CA VAL A 55 28.11 8.94 6.41
C VAL A 55 27.43 9.35 5.10
N ARG A 56 28.08 9.15 3.94
CA ARG A 56 27.48 9.50 2.64
C ARG A 56 26.34 8.56 2.30
N LEU A 57 26.52 7.27 2.62
CA LEU A 57 25.49 6.28 2.44
C LEU A 57 24.30 6.53 3.39
N LEU A 58 24.57 6.92 4.64
CA LEU A 58 23.55 7.32 5.60
C LEU A 58 22.76 8.55 5.15
N LEU A 59 23.44 9.62 4.72
CA LEU A 59 22.79 10.83 4.20
C LEU A 59 21.97 10.55 2.94
N ALA A 60 22.46 9.69 2.04
CA ALA A 60 21.70 9.27 0.86
C ALA A 60 20.43 8.48 1.24
N HIS A 61 20.50 7.63 2.26
CA HIS A 61 19.35 6.91 2.77
C HIS A 61 18.34 7.86 3.43
N LEU A 62 18.81 8.79 4.26
CA LEU A 62 17.98 9.81 4.91
C LEU A 62 17.24 10.68 3.89
N ALA A 63 17.94 11.23 2.89
CA ALA A 63 17.31 12.02 1.84
C ALA A 63 16.20 11.25 1.09
N ARG A 64 16.33 9.92 0.99
CA ARG A 64 15.31 9.07 0.39
C ARG A 64 14.11 8.84 1.33
N LEU A 65 14.34 8.72 2.63
CA LEU A 65 13.26 8.67 3.63
C LEU A 65 12.51 10.01 3.65
N ASP A 66 13.21 11.14 3.61
CA ASP A 66 12.59 12.47 3.51
C ASP A 66 11.73 12.59 2.24
N ALA A 67 12.24 12.11 1.10
CA ALA A 67 11.47 12.09 -0.14
C ALA A 67 10.25 11.16 -0.11
N ARG A 68 10.26 10.10 0.72
CA ARG A 68 9.08 9.25 0.96
C ARG A 68 8.09 9.94 1.87
N ALA A 69 8.56 10.54 2.96
CA ALA A 69 7.74 11.31 3.88
C ALA A 69 7.04 12.46 3.16
N ALA A 70 7.74 13.22 2.32
CA ALA A 70 7.17 14.32 1.54
C ALA A 70 6.07 13.87 0.54
N LYS A 71 6.01 12.60 0.16
CA LYS A 71 4.99 12.03 -0.74
C LYS A 71 3.88 11.28 0.01
N ALA A 72 4.04 11.07 1.31
CA ALA A 72 3.08 10.33 2.11
C ALA A 72 1.79 11.14 2.26
N SER A 73 0.66 10.45 2.36
CA SER A 73 -0.62 11.11 2.64
C SER A 73 -0.68 11.54 4.11
N PRO A 74 -1.55 12.52 4.46
CA PRO A 74 -1.77 12.89 5.86
C PRO A 74 -2.18 11.72 6.76
N ALA A 75 -2.88 10.71 6.22
CA ALA A 75 -3.24 9.50 6.94
C ALA A 75 -2.00 8.67 7.34
N ILE A 76 -1.03 8.52 6.42
CA ILE A 76 0.23 7.83 6.70
C ILE A 76 1.08 8.61 7.71
N HIS A 77 1.06 9.94 7.66
CA HIS A 77 1.73 10.76 8.68
C HIS A 77 1.12 10.55 10.08
N ARG A 78 -0.22 10.57 10.19
CA ARG A 78 -0.90 10.31 11.46
C ARG A 78 -0.60 8.91 11.99
N LEU A 79 -0.64 7.90 11.11
CA LEU A 79 -0.31 6.52 11.48
C LEU A 79 1.14 6.42 11.99
N ALA A 80 2.08 7.15 11.37
CA ALA A 80 3.46 7.18 11.83
C ALA A 80 3.60 7.85 13.22
N GLU A 81 2.79 8.86 13.54
CA GLU A 81 2.75 9.49 14.87
C GLU A 81 2.18 8.56 15.95
N GLN A 82 1.27 7.66 15.56
CA GLN A 82 0.59 6.70 16.44
C GLN A 82 1.14 5.27 16.30
N PHE A 83 2.35 5.12 15.73
CA PHE A 83 2.87 3.82 15.33
C PHE A 83 3.02 2.85 16.50
N ASP A 84 3.43 3.34 17.67
CA ASP A 84 3.57 2.50 18.87
C ASP A 84 2.21 2.01 19.38
N ASP A 85 1.18 2.86 19.35
CA ASP A 85 -0.19 2.48 19.72
C ASP A 85 -0.75 1.44 18.74
N MET A 86 -0.52 1.61 17.43
CA MET A 86 -0.85 0.61 16.41
C MET A 86 -0.13 -0.72 16.68
N LEU A 87 1.16 -0.69 17.06
CA LEU A 87 1.90 -1.92 17.41
C LEU A 87 1.37 -2.59 18.68
N LEU A 88 0.94 -1.81 19.68
CA LEU A 88 0.30 -2.34 20.89
C LEU A 88 -1.02 -3.02 20.55
N ALA A 89 -1.89 -2.37 19.78
CA ALA A 89 -3.15 -2.94 19.29
C ALA A 89 -2.94 -4.26 18.51
N LEU A 90 -1.95 -4.30 17.62
CA LEU A 90 -1.55 -5.52 16.91
C LEU A 90 -1.07 -6.61 17.89
N GLY A 91 -0.30 -6.23 18.92
CA GLY A 91 0.17 -7.14 19.96
C GLY A 91 -0.95 -7.69 20.84
N GLU A 92 -2.05 -6.93 20.99
CA GLU A 92 -3.28 -7.30 21.70
C GLU A 92 -4.24 -8.13 20.83
N GLY A 93 -3.96 -8.24 19.53
CA GLY A 93 -4.68 -9.10 18.58
C GLY A 93 -5.72 -8.38 17.72
N GLU A 94 -5.73 -7.05 17.70
CA GLU A 94 -6.57 -6.28 16.77
C GLU A 94 -6.19 -6.57 15.31
N ALA A 95 -7.18 -6.49 14.41
CA ALA A 95 -6.91 -6.65 12.99
C ALA A 95 -6.03 -5.49 12.46
N PRO A 96 -5.14 -5.72 11.48
CA PRO A 96 -4.22 -4.67 11.02
C PRO A 96 -4.88 -3.39 10.50
N ALA A 97 -6.07 -3.48 9.91
CA ALA A 97 -6.83 -2.32 9.46
C ALA A 97 -7.37 -1.49 10.63
N GLU A 98 -7.86 -2.16 11.67
CA GLU A 98 -8.36 -1.54 12.91
C GLU A 98 -7.21 -0.88 13.67
N ALA A 99 -6.13 -1.62 13.90
CA ALA A 99 -4.94 -1.13 14.58
C ALA A 99 -4.32 0.09 13.86
N ALA A 100 -4.34 0.09 12.52
CA ALA A 100 -3.82 1.19 11.71
C ALA A 100 -4.83 2.34 11.50
N CYS A 101 -6.09 2.18 11.92
CA CYS A 101 -7.18 3.09 11.58
C CYS A 101 -7.22 3.42 10.06
N LEU A 102 -6.86 2.44 9.24
CA LEU A 102 -6.88 2.52 7.78
C LEU A 102 -8.01 1.63 7.25
N PRO A 103 -8.65 1.99 6.12
CA PRO A 103 -9.64 1.13 5.50
C PRO A 103 -9.03 -0.24 5.19
N ASP A 104 -9.73 -1.31 5.60
CA ASP A 104 -9.35 -2.68 5.21
C ASP A 104 -9.55 -2.82 3.69
N PRO A 105 -8.48 -3.13 2.91
CA PRO A 105 -8.60 -3.26 1.46
C PRO A 105 -9.53 -4.41 1.03
N GLU A 106 -9.73 -5.45 1.85
CA GLU A 106 -10.70 -6.50 1.55
C GLU A 106 -12.14 -6.03 1.82
N ARG A 107 -12.35 -5.28 2.91
CA ARG A 107 -13.62 -4.60 3.20
C ARG A 107 -14.00 -3.62 2.10
N GLU A 108 -13.06 -2.78 1.65
CA GLU A 108 -13.35 -1.80 0.59
C GLU A 108 -13.67 -2.49 -0.74
N ARG A 109 -12.98 -3.57 -1.11
CA ARG A 109 -13.32 -4.38 -2.29
C ARG A 109 -14.71 -4.99 -2.18
N TYR A 110 -15.06 -5.54 -1.02
CA TYR A 110 -16.39 -6.10 -0.78
C TYR A 110 -17.49 -5.04 -0.96
N ILE A 111 -17.26 -3.84 -0.42
CA ILE A 111 -18.16 -2.69 -0.56
C ILE A 111 -18.28 -2.27 -2.03
N GLU A 112 -17.17 -2.08 -2.75
CA GLU A 112 -17.16 -1.73 -4.16
C GLU A 112 -17.89 -2.78 -5.03
N GLU A 113 -17.71 -4.06 -4.73
CA GLU A 113 -18.42 -5.14 -5.41
C GLU A 113 -19.94 -5.07 -5.17
N CYS A 114 -20.36 -4.79 -3.93
CA CYS A 114 -21.78 -4.63 -3.56
C CYS A 114 -22.39 -3.39 -4.24
N GLU A 115 -21.70 -2.25 -4.20
CA GLU A 115 -22.10 -1.02 -4.91
C GLU A 115 -22.24 -1.29 -6.42
N GLY A 116 -21.26 -1.96 -7.03
CA GLY A 116 -21.29 -2.31 -8.45
C GLY A 116 -22.38 -3.32 -8.82
N GLN A 117 -22.75 -4.23 -7.90
CA GLN A 117 -23.92 -5.11 -8.08
C GLN A 117 -25.23 -4.34 -7.99
N ALA A 118 -25.36 -3.45 -7.00
CA ALA A 118 -26.55 -2.59 -6.83
C ALA A 118 -26.74 -1.66 -8.03
N LEU A 119 -25.66 -1.07 -8.54
CA LEU A 119 -25.70 -0.22 -9.73
C LEU A 119 -26.16 -0.99 -10.97
N ARG A 120 -25.61 -2.19 -11.22
CA ARG A 120 -26.04 -3.04 -12.33
C ARG A 120 -27.53 -3.37 -12.24
N ARG A 121 -27.98 -3.80 -11.06
CA ARG A 121 -29.39 -4.09 -10.80
C ARG A 121 -30.28 -2.88 -10.98
N PHE A 122 -29.84 -1.70 -10.52
CA PHE A 122 -30.56 -0.45 -10.72
C PHE A 122 -30.76 -0.16 -12.20
N HIS A 123 -29.70 -0.25 -13.02
CA HIS A 123 -29.81 -0.04 -14.46
C HIS A 123 -30.73 -1.07 -15.14
N ASP A 124 -30.70 -2.34 -14.72
CA ASP A 124 -31.57 -3.39 -15.25
C ASP A 124 -33.05 -3.14 -14.92
N GLU A 125 -33.35 -2.68 -13.70
CA GLU A 125 -34.71 -2.41 -13.20
C GLU A 125 -35.23 -1.02 -13.61
N ASN A 126 -34.32 -0.06 -13.82
CA ASN A 126 -34.60 1.34 -14.10
C ASN A 126 -33.78 1.76 -15.34
N PRO A 127 -34.25 1.39 -16.55
CA PRO A 127 -33.57 1.77 -17.78
C PRO A 127 -33.43 3.30 -17.84
N GLU A 128 -32.36 3.73 -18.51
CA GLU A 128 -32.09 5.16 -18.67
C GLU A 128 -33.28 5.88 -19.32
N PRO A 129 -33.59 7.11 -18.87
CA PRO A 129 -34.55 7.96 -19.56
C PRO A 129 -34.18 8.14 -21.04
N ASP A 130 -35.18 8.49 -21.86
CA ASP A 130 -34.91 8.85 -23.25
C ASP A 130 -33.95 10.06 -23.32
N GLN A 131 -33.13 10.14 -24.36
CA GLN A 131 -32.17 11.23 -24.54
C GLN A 131 -32.86 12.60 -24.64
N ASP A 132 -34.10 12.60 -25.14
CA ASP A 132 -34.93 13.80 -25.26
C ASP A 132 -35.82 14.05 -24.02
N ALA A 133 -35.60 13.30 -22.94
CA ALA A 133 -36.33 13.52 -21.68
C ALA A 133 -35.95 14.85 -21.02
N ASP A 134 -36.88 15.36 -20.21
CA ASP A 134 -36.65 16.57 -19.40
C ASP A 134 -35.51 16.35 -18.40
N ASP A 135 -34.70 17.39 -18.17
CA ASP A 135 -33.55 17.38 -17.26
C ASP A 135 -33.96 16.94 -15.85
N ALA A 136 -35.15 17.34 -15.40
CA ALA A 136 -35.70 16.95 -14.09
C ALA A 136 -35.89 15.42 -13.95
N LEU A 137 -36.15 14.71 -15.05
CA LEU A 137 -36.27 13.24 -15.03
C LEU A 137 -34.89 12.58 -14.93
N TRP A 138 -33.89 13.15 -15.61
CA TRP A 138 -32.49 12.71 -15.52
C TRP A 138 -31.91 12.94 -14.12
N ASP A 139 -32.19 14.10 -13.52
CA ASP A 139 -31.79 14.42 -12.14
C ASP A 139 -32.41 13.44 -11.15
N LEU A 140 -33.72 13.20 -11.24
CA LEU A 140 -34.42 12.23 -10.37
C LEU A 140 -33.85 10.82 -10.54
N TRP A 141 -33.60 10.39 -11.78
CA TRP A 141 -33.02 9.08 -12.05
C TRP A 141 -31.61 8.96 -11.45
N GLY A 142 -30.79 10.02 -11.56
CA GLY A 142 -29.47 10.09 -10.93
C GLY A 142 -29.51 10.10 -9.40
N GLU A 143 -30.43 10.85 -8.81
CA GLU A 143 -30.63 10.88 -7.36
C GLU A 143 -31.03 9.51 -6.81
N VAL A 144 -31.95 8.80 -7.49
CA VAL A 144 -32.35 7.45 -7.08
C VAL A 144 -31.19 6.46 -7.23
N ARG A 145 -30.41 6.55 -8.32
CA ARG A 145 -29.19 5.76 -8.50
C ARG A 145 -28.22 5.97 -7.34
N ASP A 146 -27.93 7.22 -7.01
CA ASP A 146 -26.94 7.59 -5.99
C ASP A 146 -27.43 7.21 -4.58
N ALA A 147 -28.72 7.36 -4.31
CA ALA A 147 -29.33 6.90 -3.07
C ALA A 147 -29.24 5.36 -2.93
N MET A 148 -29.47 4.61 -4.01
CA MET A 148 -29.40 3.16 -4.02
C MET A 148 -27.97 2.64 -3.84
N THR A 149 -26.98 3.23 -4.51
CA THR A 149 -25.56 2.87 -4.33
C THR A 149 -25.07 3.22 -2.93
N ALA A 150 -25.47 4.38 -2.38
CA ALA A 150 -25.18 4.74 -0.99
C ALA A 150 -25.83 3.77 0.01
N GLN A 151 -27.06 3.33 -0.22
CA GLN A 151 -27.72 2.32 0.61
C GLN A 151 -27.00 0.97 0.53
N ALA A 152 -26.55 0.57 -0.67
CA ALA A 152 -25.78 -0.66 -0.87
C ALA A 152 -24.46 -0.61 -0.10
N ARG A 153 -23.77 0.53 -0.12
CA ARG A 153 -22.58 0.76 0.70
C ARG A 153 -22.84 0.53 2.18
N THR A 154 -23.79 1.26 2.76
CA THR A 154 -24.11 1.15 4.19
C THR A 154 -24.50 -0.27 4.59
N ARG A 155 -25.22 -0.98 3.71
CA ARG A 155 -25.59 -2.38 3.95
C ARG A 155 -24.37 -3.30 3.91
N ALA A 156 -23.49 -3.14 2.93
CA ALA A 156 -22.27 -3.93 2.80
C ALA A 156 -21.33 -3.71 3.99
N GLU A 157 -21.19 -2.47 4.45
CA GLU A 157 -20.46 -2.12 5.68
C GLU A 157 -21.02 -2.89 6.88
N ALA A 158 -22.34 -2.83 7.12
CA ALA A 158 -22.97 -3.52 8.24
C ALA A 158 -22.89 -5.06 8.16
N GLU A 159 -23.02 -5.64 6.95
CA GLU A 159 -22.90 -7.08 6.74
C GLU A 159 -21.47 -7.58 7.00
N TRP A 160 -20.46 -6.85 6.52
CA TRP A 160 -19.05 -7.15 6.75
C TRP A 160 -18.70 -7.11 8.24
N ASP A 161 -19.13 -6.04 8.92
CA ASP A 161 -18.84 -5.85 10.35
C ASP A 161 -19.49 -6.97 11.17
N ALA A 162 -20.74 -7.36 10.86
CA ALA A 162 -21.43 -8.47 11.53
C ALA A 162 -20.77 -9.85 11.28
N GLU A 163 -20.28 -10.11 10.07
CA GLU A 163 -19.57 -11.36 9.77
C GLU A 163 -18.21 -11.42 10.49
N THR A 164 -17.52 -10.29 10.55
CA THR A 164 -16.24 -10.14 11.25
C THR A 164 -16.42 -10.40 12.75
N ASP A 165 -17.42 -9.78 13.39
CA ASP A 165 -17.78 -10.03 14.79
C ASP A 165 -18.07 -11.52 15.05
N ALA A 166 -18.85 -12.16 14.18
CA ALA A 166 -19.17 -13.58 14.30
C ALA A 166 -17.96 -14.50 14.09
N ARG A 167 -16.95 -14.07 13.34
CA ARG A 167 -15.69 -14.81 13.14
C ARG A 167 -14.79 -14.67 14.37
N CYS A 168 -14.67 -13.46 14.92
CA CYS A 168 -13.93 -13.19 16.14
C CYS A 168 -14.52 -13.92 17.35
N ALA A 169 -15.85 -13.99 17.49
CA ALA A 169 -16.51 -14.72 18.58
C ALA A 169 -16.34 -16.26 18.54
N ARG A 170 -15.79 -16.82 17.46
CA ARG A 170 -15.55 -18.27 17.28
C ARG A 170 -14.09 -18.68 17.55
N LEU A 171 -13.19 -17.73 17.76
CA LEU A 171 -11.77 -17.96 18.10
C LEU A 171 -11.57 -17.96 19.62
#